data_AF-A0A535JDA2-F1
#
_entry.id   AF-A0A535JDA2-F1
#
_cell.length_a   1.000
_cell.length_b   1.000
_cell.length_c   1.000
_cell.angle_alpha   90.00
_cell.angle_beta   90.00
_cell.angle_gamma   90.00
#
_symmetry.space_group_name_H-M   'P 1'
#
loop_
_entity.id
_entity.type
_entity.pdbx_description
1 polymer ?
#
loop_
_entity_poly.entity_id
_entity_poly.type
_entity_poly.pdbx_seq_one_letter_code
_entity_poly.pdbx_strand_id
1 'polypeptide(L)'
;MRIYVSVGQQSRSAELVPSVLTRFQDAVGGLGYIRAPHLDERSATFSHQWRADSFAEAQAVIALLWSNLGPVKRGQATAAFQRFHSQSRNRPFRYRTPARPRGFPISAPGAAASTDEQSRAWAAGLFDGEGSTELHTRRTPGRTWFSLRSRVSQCDARGIPAVLQHFQAVTGFGRIDGPTSGEGYENAYKWDAGADDTLRVLPLIWPWLGTVKRVQAIDVIKSVDTLPVLRRHPWRDEAQRFAQQYSETSGISLNL
;
A
#
# COMPACT_ATOMS: atom_id res chain seq x y z
N MET A 1 12.15 14.14 23.40
CA MET A 1 11.20 13.63 22.39
C MET A 1 11.99 13.20 21.16
N ARG A 2 11.63 12.07 20.55
CA ARG A 2 12.17 11.63 19.25
C ARG A 2 11.06 11.79 18.22
N ILE A 3 11.40 12.33 17.05
CA ILE A 3 10.55 12.25 15.87
C ILE A 3 11.01 11.05 15.05
N TYR A 4 10.09 10.32 14.47
CA TYR A 4 10.44 9.26 13.54
C TYR A 4 9.39 9.17 12.43
N VAL A 5 9.82 8.68 11.27
CA VAL A 5 8.95 8.22 10.19
C VAL A 5 9.05 6.70 10.16
N SER A 6 7.94 6.00 9.98
CA SER A 6 7.94 4.55 9.93
C SER A 6 6.95 4.00 8.92
N VAL A 7 7.33 2.90 8.27
CA VAL A 7 6.48 2.08 7.40
C VAL A 7 6.49 0.66 7.96
N GLY A 8 5.31 0.11 8.25
CA GLY A 8 5.14 -1.21 8.82
C GLY A 8 4.56 -2.21 7.82
N GLN A 9 4.96 -3.47 7.94
CA GLN A 9 4.43 -4.59 7.16
C GLN A 9 4.37 -5.88 7.97
N GLN A 10 3.32 -6.66 7.77
CA GLN A 10 3.21 -7.99 8.34
C GLN A 10 3.71 -9.05 7.35
N SER A 11 4.34 -10.10 7.88
CA SER A 11 4.90 -11.23 7.13
C SER A 11 4.70 -12.51 7.92
N ARG A 12 4.61 -13.66 7.24
CA ARG A 12 4.63 -14.97 7.91
C ARG A 12 6.05 -15.42 8.28
N SER A 13 7.08 -14.71 7.81
CA SER A 13 8.48 -15.04 8.06
C SER A 13 9.18 -13.95 8.87
N ALA A 14 9.95 -14.37 9.87
CA ALA A 14 10.87 -13.53 10.62
C ALA A 14 12.15 -13.24 9.84
N GLU A 15 12.53 -14.14 8.93
CA GLU A 15 13.82 -14.10 8.23
C GLU A 15 13.71 -13.31 6.93
N LEU A 16 12.59 -13.45 6.23
CA LEU A 16 12.36 -12.78 4.95
C LEU A 16 11.74 -11.40 5.19
N VAL A 17 12.57 -10.37 4.99
CA VAL A 17 12.12 -8.98 4.97
C VAL A 17 11.15 -8.78 3.81
N PRO A 18 9.95 -8.21 4.04
CA PRO A 18 9.04 -7.88 2.96
C PRO A 18 9.71 -7.00 1.90
N SER A 19 9.72 -7.45 0.65
CA SER A 19 10.38 -6.75 -0.45
C SER A 19 9.91 -5.31 -0.63
N VAL A 20 8.67 -5.00 -0.25
CA VAL A 20 8.14 -3.62 -0.22
C VAL A 20 8.92 -2.69 0.71
N LEU A 21 9.44 -3.18 1.84
CA LEU A 21 10.25 -2.35 2.75
C LEU A 21 11.64 -2.09 2.18
N THR A 22 12.23 -3.07 1.50
CA THR A 22 13.51 -2.90 0.79
C THR A 22 13.36 -1.91 -0.37
N ARG A 23 12.35 -2.09 -1.23
CA ARG A 23 12.03 -1.15 -2.32
C ARG A 23 11.80 0.26 -1.80
N PHE A 24 11.09 0.39 -0.66
CA PHE A 24 10.86 1.69 -0.05
C PHE A 24 12.16 2.33 0.44
N GLN A 25 13.03 1.56 1.11
CA GLN A 25 14.35 2.04 1.55
C GLN A 25 15.19 2.54 0.38
N ASP A 26 15.23 1.79 -0.73
CA ASP A 26 15.93 2.19 -1.95
C ASP A 26 15.32 3.45 -2.55
N ALA A 27 13.99 3.54 -2.61
CA ALA A 27 13.27 4.70 -3.15
C ALA A 27 13.49 5.99 -2.35
N VAL A 28 13.78 5.89 -1.04
CA VAL A 28 14.16 7.04 -0.21
C VAL A 28 15.68 7.27 -0.17
N GLY A 29 16.43 6.74 -1.15
CA GLY A 29 17.87 6.94 -1.28
C GLY A 29 18.68 6.24 -0.21
N GLY A 30 18.21 5.10 0.28
CA GLY A 30 18.85 4.35 1.36
C GLY A 30 18.70 4.97 2.75
N LEU A 31 17.89 6.03 2.90
CA LEU A 31 17.61 6.63 4.18
C LEU A 31 16.89 5.65 5.12
N GLY A 32 17.14 5.79 6.41
CA GLY A 32 16.55 4.93 7.44
C GLY A 32 17.07 3.50 7.42
N TYR A 33 16.40 2.62 8.16
CA TYR A 33 16.79 1.23 8.33
C TYR A 33 15.59 0.33 8.63
N ILE A 34 15.68 -0.95 8.26
CA ILE A 34 14.67 -1.96 8.57
C ILE A 34 15.02 -2.61 9.91
N ARG A 35 14.09 -2.57 10.86
CA ARG A 35 14.26 -3.21 12.17
C ARG A 35 14.02 -4.71 12.08
N ALA A 36 14.66 -5.44 13.00
CA ALA A 36 14.30 -6.83 13.26
C ALA A 36 12.80 -6.95 13.55
N PRO A 37 12.13 -8.00 13.02
CA PRO A 37 10.70 -8.14 13.19
C PRO A 37 10.33 -8.46 14.63
N HIS A 38 9.08 -8.13 14.98
CA HIS A 38 8.46 -8.56 16.22
C HIS A 38 7.32 -9.53 15.92
N LEU A 39 7.18 -10.58 16.72
CA LEU A 39 6.03 -11.49 16.63
C LEU A 39 4.77 -10.77 17.14
N ASP A 40 3.74 -10.71 16.31
CA ASP A 40 2.39 -10.36 16.70
C ASP A 40 1.66 -11.65 17.10
N GLU A 41 1.49 -11.86 18.40
CA GLU A 41 0.86 -13.05 18.96
C GLU A 41 -0.61 -13.21 18.52
N ARG A 42 -1.30 -12.11 18.18
CA ARG A 42 -2.72 -12.15 17.81
C ARG A 42 -2.92 -12.72 16.42
N SER A 43 -2.06 -12.35 15.49
CA SER A 43 -2.12 -12.80 14.09
C SER A 43 -1.18 -13.96 13.80
N ALA A 44 -0.30 -14.32 14.74
CA ALA A 44 0.79 -15.27 14.55
C ALA A 44 1.67 -14.90 13.32
N THR A 45 1.89 -13.60 13.12
CA THR A 45 2.73 -13.05 12.04
C THR A 45 3.84 -12.18 12.60
N PHE A 46 4.90 -12.01 11.82
CA PHE A 46 6.00 -11.11 12.10
C PHE A 46 5.77 -9.73 11.51
N SER A 47 5.88 -8.70 12.34
CA SER A 47 5.75 -7.31 11.93
C SER A 47 7.13 -6.69 11.74
N HIS A 48 7.44 -6.36 10.49
CA HIS A 48 8.65 -5.69 10.03
C HIS A 48 8.39 -4.18 9.96
N GLN A 49 9.41 -3.37 10.28
CA GLN A 49 9.28 -1.91 10.27
C GLN A 49 10.53 -1.24 9.71
N TRP A 50 10.37 -0.47 8.65
CA TRP A 50 11.37 0.53 8.24
C TRP A 50 11.20 1.80 9.09
N ARG A 51 12.31 2.43 9.51
CA ARG A 51 12.31 3.67 10.28
C ARG A 51 13.41 4.66 9.88
N ALA A 52 13.09 5.93 9.99
CA ALA A 52 14.05 7.03 10.12
C ALA A 52 13.84 7.71 11.47
N ASP A 53 14.83 7.64 12.37
CA ASP A 53 14.69 8.05 13.78
C ASP A 53 15.39 9.37 14.12
N SER A 54 16.07 10.00 13.16
CA SER A 54 16.65 11.33 13.32
C SER A 54 15.77 12.41 12.70
N PHE A 55 15.83 13.63 13.25
CA PHE A 55 15.10 14.77 12.69
C PHE A 55 15.52 15.05 11.24
N ALA A 56 16.82 14.98 10.94
CA ALA A 56 17.35 15.24 9.60
C ALA A 56 16.87 14.19 8.59
N GLU A 57 16.94 12.89 8.92
CA GLU A 57 16.44 11.84 8.03
C GLU A 57 14.91 11.90 7.91
N ALA A 58 14.18 12.15 9.00
CA ALA A 58 12.73 12.33 8.95
C ALA A 58 12.32 13.50 8.05
N GLN A 59 13.02 14.63 8.13
CA GLN A 59 12.79 15.78 7.26
C GLN A 59 13.10 15.46 5.80
N ALA A 60 14.24 14.82 5.52
CA ALA A 60 14.63 14.43 4.16
C ALA A 60 13.63 13.46 3.54
N VAL A 61 13.21 12.43 4.28
CA VAL A 61 12.23 11.45 3.81
C VAL A 61 10.87 12.11 3.56
N ILE A 62 10.38 12.96 4.47
CA ILE A 62 9.12 13.68 4.25
C ILE A 62 9.21 14.62 3.05
N ALA A 63 10.36 15.27 2.82
CA ALA A 63 10.57 16.11 1.65
C ALA A 63 10.51 15.31 0.35
N LEU A 64 11.16 14.14 0.29
CA LEU A 64 11.10 13.22 -0.86
C LEU A 64 9.66 12.74 -1.15
N LEU A 65 8.87 12.50 -0.11
CA LEU A 65 7.51 11.98 -0.24
C LEU A 65 6.47 13.10 -0.44
N TRP A 66 6.82 14.37 -0.26
CA TRP A 66 5.85 15.45 -0.05
C TRP A 66 4.79 15.57 -1.15
N SER A 67 5.21 15.48 -2.42
CA SER A 67 4.30 15.54 -3.58
C SER A 67 3.29 14.39 -3.59
N ASN A 68 3.67 13.23 -3.05
CA ASN A 68 2.87 12.00 -3.05
C ASN A 68 2.06 11.78 -1.74
N LEU A 69 2.31 12.59 -0.70
CA LEU A 69 1.56 12.52 0.54
C LEU A 69 0.18 13.17 0.41
N GLY A 70 -0.86 12.45 0.82
CA GLY A 70 -2.21 13.02 0.96
C GLY A 70 -2.30 14.09 2.05
N PRO A 71 -3.36 14.92 2.05
CA PRO A 71 -3.50 16.07 2.95
C PRO A 71 -3.44 15.69 4.43
N VAL A 72 -4.00 14.53 4.81
CA VAL A 72 -3.94 14.02 6.19
C VAL A 72 -2.49 13.75 6.62
N LYS A 73 -1.71 13.05 5.79
CA LYS A 73 -0.31 12.71 6.10
C LYS A 73 0.60 13.95 6.08
N ARG A 74 0.35 14.90 5.17
CA ARG A 74 1.02 16.22 5.19
C ARG A 74 0.73 16.96 6.50
N GLY A 75 -0.54 17.02 6.92
CA GLY A 75 -0.93 17.61 8.21
C GLY A 75 -0.27 16.94 9.41
N GLN A 76 -0.21 15.60 9.43
CA GLN A 76 0.50 14.83 10.47
C GLN A 76 1.99 15.17 10.51
N ALA A 77 2.66 15.25 9.35
CA ALA A 77 4.07 15.61 9.26
C ALA A 77 4.33 17.05 9.73
N THR A 78 3.52 18.02 9.27
CA THR A 78 3.60 19.41 9.72
C THR A 78 3.43 19.53 11.24
N ALA A 79 2.40 18.88 11.80
CA ALA A 79 2.16 18.89 13.23
C ALA A 79 3.32 18.25 14.02
N ALA A 80 3.91 17.18 13.51
CA ALA A 80 5.07 16.53 14.13
C ALA A 80 6.29 17.46 14.18
N PHE A 81 6.61 18.14 13.06
CA PHE A 81 7.72 19.10 13.02
C PHE A 81 7.48 20.33 13.90
N GLN A 82 6.26 20.87 13.94
CA GLN A 82 5.91 21.98 14.84
C GLN A 82 6.09 21.59 16.32
N ARG A 83 5.62 20.40 16.71
CA ARG A 83 5.81 19.87 18.07
C ARG A 83 7.29 19.68 18.39
N PHE A 84 8.09 19.17 17.46
CA PHE A 84 9.53 19.04 17.65
C PHE A 84 10.19 20.42 17.87
N HIS A 85 9.94 21.40 16.98
CA HIS A 85 10.53 22.73 17.07
C HIS A 85 10.16 23.49 18.34
N SER A 86 8.89 23.46 18.74
CA SER A 86 8.41 24.13 19.97
C SER A 86 9.14 23.63 21.21
N GLN A 87 9.39 22.31 21.31
CA GLN A 87 10.08 21.72 22.45
C GLN A 87 11.61 21.86 22.36
N SER A 88 12.19 21.84 21.16
CA SER A 88 13.62 22.07 20.96
C SER A 88 14.07 23.48 21.34
N ARG A 89 13.16 24.46 21.30
CA ARG A 89 13.41 25.83 21.78
C ARG A 89 13.49 25.93 23.31
N ASN A 90 12.87 25.01 24.04
CA ASN A 90 12.80 25.01 25.51
C ASN A 90 13.88 24.13 26.17
N ARG A 91 14.87 23.62 25.42
CA ARG A 91 15.97 22.81 25.98
C ARG A 91 17.27 23.62 26.07
N PRO A 92 17.98 23.60 27.23
CA PRO A 92 19.26 24.29 27.38
C PRO A 92 20.30 23.76 26.39
N PHE A 93 21.09 24.69 25.86
CA PHE A 93 21.99 24.57 24.69
C PHE A 93 23.06 23.46 24.76
N ARG A 94 23.24 22.79 25.91
CA ARG A 94 24.39 21.91 26.23
C ARG A 94 24.39 20.53 25.56
N TYR A 95 23.39 20.20 24.75
CA TYR A 95 23.31 18.91 24.03
C TYR A 95 23.21 19.04 22.50
N ARG A 96 23.51 20.22 21.94
CA ARG A 96 23.64 20.39 20.48
C ARG A 96 25.04 20.00 20.03
N THR A 97 25.39 18.72 20.13
CA THR A 97 26.44 18.20 19.26
C THR A 97 25.80 18.08 17.88
N PRO A 98 26.22 18.85 16.86
CA PRO A 98 25.71 18.65 15.52
C PRO A 98 26.14 17.26 15.09
N ALA A 99 25.17 16.35 14.92
CA ALA A 99 25.42 15.11 14.23
C ALA A 99 26.02 15.49 12.87
N ARG A 100 27.25 15.03 12.59
CA ARG A 100 27.88 15.27 11.28
C ARG A 100 26.86 14.89 10.20
N PRO A 101 26.57 15.78 9.24
CA PRO A 101 25.71 15.41 8.13
C PRO A 101 26.39 14.24 7.42
N ARG A 102 25.78 13.05 7.50
CA ARG A 102 26.13 11.98 6.56
C ARG A 102 25.72 12.54 5.19
N GLY A 103 26.70 12.79 4.34
CA GLY A 103 26.44 13.11 2.94
C GLY A 103 25.74 11.90 2.35
N PHE A 104 24.45 12.02 2.10
CA PHE A 104 23.71 10.99 1.39
C PHE A 104 23.82 11.34 -0.10
N PRO A 105 24.50 10.53 -0.92
CA PRO A 105 24.42 10.68 -2.35
C PRO A 105 22.98 10.33 -2.75
N ILE A 106 22.15 11.36 -2.95
CA ILE A 106 20.88 11.18 -3.65
C ILE A 106 21.28 10.85 -5.09
N SER A 107 21.20 9.57 -5.46
CA SER A 107 21.39 9.17 -6.86
C SER A 107 20.48 10.05 -7.72
N ALA A 108 21.07 10.65 -8.77
CA ALA A 108 20.32 11.51 -9.68
C ALA A 108 19.07 10.78 -10.16
N PRO A 109 17.90 11.45 -10.18
CA PRO A 109 16.68 10.81 -10.64
C PRO A 109 16.90 10.33 -12.08
N GLY A 110 16.74 9.02 -12.30
CA GLY A 110 16.56 8.48 -13.65
C GLY A 110 15.39 9.18 -14.34
N ALA A 111 15.28 9.05 -15.66
CA ALA A 111 14.25 9.71 -16.47
C ALA A 111 12.90 9.74 -15.73
N ALA A 112 12.41 10.94 -15.42
CA ALA A 112 11.24 11.11 -14.58
C ALA A 112 10.04 10.43 -15.25
N ALA A 113 9.46 9.44 -14.56
CA ALA A 113 8.23 8.77 -14.99
C ALA A 113 7.16 9.81 -15.35
N SER A 114 6.33 9.52 -16.35
CA SER A 114 5.24 10.44 -16.72
C SER A 114 4.27 10.64 -15.54
N THR A 115 3.50 11.74 -15.52
CA THR A 115 2.51 11.99 -14.46
C THR A 115 1.48 10.86 -14.34
N ASP A 116 1.10 10.26 -15.47
CA ASP A 116 0.18 9.12 -15.51
C ASP A 116 0.81 7.86 -14.91
N GLU A 117 2.08 7.62 -15.23
CA GLU A 117 2.85 6.50 -14.70
C GLU A 117 3.05 6.62 -13.18
N GLN A 118 3.40 7.82 -12.70
CA GLN A 118 3.50 8.13 -11.27
C GLN A 118 2.16 7.91 -10.56
N SER A 119 1.06 8.31 -11.18
CA SER A 119 -0.29 8.14 -10.63
C SER A 119 -0.65 6.65 -10.50
N ARG A 120 -0.35 5.84 -11.53
CA ARG A 120 -0.58 4.38 -11.49
C ARG A 120 0.33 3.67 -10.49
N ALA A 121 1.59 4.08 -10.40
CA ALA A 121 2.53 3.57 -9.39
C ALA A 121 2.06 3.90 -7.97
N TRP A 122 1.55 5.12 -7.76
CA TRP A 122 0.94 5.53 -6.50
C TRP A 122 -0.30 4.68 -6.17
N ALA A 123 -1.18 4.43 -7.14
CA ALA A 123 -2.35 3.59 -6.96
C ALA A 123 -1.96 2.14 -6.60
N ALA A 124 -0.95 1.59 -7.27
CA ALA A 124 -0.40 0.28 -6.95
C ALA A 124 0.13 0.22 -5.51
N GLY A 125 0.85 1.26 -5.06
CA GLY A 125 1.36 1.36 -3.70
C GLY A 125 0.26 1.44 -2.64
N LEU A 126 -0.80 2.21 -2.91
CA LEU A 126 -1.98 2.24 -2.05
C LEU A 126 -2.66 0.86 -1.97
N PHE A 127 -2.82 0.21 -3.12
CA PHE A 127 -3.43 -1.12 -3.21
C PHE A 127 -2.58 -2.20 -2.52
N ASP A 128 -1.26 -2.11 -2.59
CA ASP A 128 -0.33 -2.98 -1.86
C ASP A 128 -0.55 -2.89 -0.34
N GLY A 129 -0.75 -1.67 0.18
CA GLY A 129 -0.92 -1.43 1.61
C GLY A 129 -2.32 -1.76 2.13
N GLU A 130 -3.35 -1.32 1.42
CA GLU A 130 -4.74 -1.26 1.93
C GLU A 130 -5.72 -2.06 1.07
N GLY A 131 -5.26 -2.56 -0.07
CA GLY A 131 -6.10 -3.22 -1.06
C GLY A 131 -6.28 -4.72 -0.81
N SER A 132 -7.35 -5.28 -1.34
CA SER A 132 -7.55 -6.73 -1.43
C SER A 132 -8.10 -7.11 -2.79
N THR A 133 -7.75 -8.31 -3.24
CA THR A 133 -8.41 -9.01 -4.34
C THR A 133 -8.89 -10.34 -3.78
N GLU A 134 -10.19 -10.60 -3.89
CA GLU A 134 -10.82 -11.74 -3.25
C GLU A 134 -11.96 -12.31 -4.08
N LEU A 135 -12.26 -13.58 -3.81
CA LEU A 135 -13.50 -14.18 -4.25
C LEU A 135 -14.57 -13.94 -3.17
N HIS A 136 -15.35 -12.89 -3.37
CA HIS A 136 -16.43 -12.55 -2.47
C HIS A 136 -17.56 -13.58 -2.55
N THR A 137 -17.92 -14.15 -1.41
CA THR A 137 -19.00 -15.13 -1.28
C THR A 137 -20.15 -14.54 -0.48
N ARG A 138 -21.36 -14.50 -1.06
CA ARG A 138 -22.58 -14.09 -0.37
C ARG A 138 -23.53 -15.28 -0.28
N ARG A 139 -23.89 -15.67 0.95
CA ARG A 139 -24.89 -16.71 1.21
C ARG A 139 -26.27 -16.07 1.36
N THR A 140 -27.24 -16.62 0.67
CA THR A 140 -28.67 -16.31 0.77
C THR A 140 -29.44 -17.61 0.95
N PRO A 141 -30.62 -17.62 1.59
CA PRO A 141 -31.41 -18.85 1.70
C PRO A 141 -31.58 -19.53 0.34
N GLY A 142 -31.08 -20.77 0.22
CA GLY A 142 -31.14 -21.57 -1.00
C GLY A 142 -30.13 -21.21 -2.11
N ARG A 143 -29.29 -20.19 -1.97
CA ARG A 143 -28.28 -19.81 -3.00
C ARG A 143 -27.01 -19.22 -2.41
N THR A 144 -25.87 -19.62 -2.96
CA THR A 144 -24.56 -19.00 -2.71
C THR A 144 -24.10 -18.27 -3.97
N TRP A 145 -23.81 -16.98 -3.83
CA TRP A 145 -23.30 -16.11 -4.89
C TRP A 145 -21.80 -15.91 -4.73
N PHE A 146 -21.08 -15.98 -5.83
CA PHE A 146 -19.65 -15.73 -5.89
C PHE A 146 -19.36 -14.58 -6.84
N SER A 147 -18.39 -13.73 -6.50
CA SER A 147 -17.95 -12.62 -7.34
C SER A 147 -16.47 -12.38 -7.10
N LEU A 148 -15.67 -12.30 -8.16
CA LEU A 148 -14.36 -11.68 -8.07
C LEU A 148 -14.55 -10.20 -7.68
N ARG A 149 -13.76 -9.71 -6.73
CA ARG A 149 -13.77 -8.32 -6.30
C ARG A 149 -12.39 -7.83 -5.91
N SER A 150 -12.16 -6.54 -6.16
CA SER A 150 -11.07 -5.79 -5.54
C SER A 150 -11.60 -4.66 -4.68
N ARG A 151 -10.94 -4.39 -3.56
CA ARG A 151 -11.32 -3.32 -2.63
C ARG A 151 -10.11 -2.55 -2.13
N VAL A 152 -10.34 -1.29 -1.75
CA VAL A 152 -9.42 -0.47 -0.93
C VAL A 152 -10.25 0.22 0.15
N SER A 153 -9.91 0.03 1.42
CA SER A 153 -10.71 0.56 2.54
C SER A 153 -9.98 1.68 3.27
N GLN A 154 -10.71 2.70 3.72
CA GLN A 154 -10.20 3.82 4.50
C GLN A 154 -11.26 4.35 5.45
N CYS A 155 -10.85 4.89 6.60
CA CYS A 155 -11.76 5.57 7.53
C CYS A 155 -11.48 7.07 7.53
N ASP A 156 -12.52 7.90 7.46
CA ASP A 156 -12.41 9.34 7.65
C ASP A 156 -13.71 9.92 8.21
N ALA A 157 -13.61 10.58 9.37
CA ALA A 157 -14.74 11.22 10.03
C ALA A 157 -15.27 12.45 9.27
N ARG A 158 -14.53 12.98 8.29
CA ARG A 158 -14.86 14.24 7.59
C ARG A 158 -15.57 14.02 6.26
N GLY A 159 -15.82 12.78 5.86
CA GLY A 159 -16.46 12.44 4.58
C GLY A 159 -15.63 11.45 3.77
N ILE A 160 -15.91 11.34 2.47
CA ILE A 160 -15.19 10.42 1.58
C ILE A 160 -13.69 10.75 1.60
N PRO A 161 -12.81 9.80 1.96
CA PRO A 161 -11.38 10.01 1.99
C PRO A 161 -10.85 10.45 0.62
N ALA A 162 -10.11 11.57 0.57
CA ALA A 162 -9.52 12.10 -0.66
C ALA A 162 -8.61 11.08 -1.37
N VAL A 163 -8.00 10.17 -0.60
CA VAL A 163 -7.18 9.07 -1.12
C VAL A 163 -8.01 8.08 -1.95
N LEU A 164 -9.26 7.78 -1.57
CA LEU A 164 -10.13 6.90 -2.34
C LEU A 164 -10.64 7.59 -3.61
N GLN A 165 -10.94 8.89 -3.53
CA GLN A 165 -11.32 9.68 -4.72
C GLN A 165 -10.19 9.72 -5.73
N HIS A 166 -8.96 9.95 -5.27
CA HIS A 166 -7.80 9.94 -6.15
C HIS A 166 -7.55 8.55 -6.74
N PHE A 167 -7.68 7.49 -5.94
CA PHE A 167 -7.57 6.11 -6.43
C PHE A 167 -8.60 5.82 -7.53
N GLN A 168 -9.88 6.17 -7.32
CA GLN A 168 -10.92 6.01 -8.33
C GLN A 168 -10.64 6.83 -9.59
N ALA A 169 -10.14 8.06 -9.46
CA ALA A 169 -9.81 8.91 -10.60
C ALA A 169 -8.64 8.34 -11.43
N VAL A 170 -7.63 7.77 -10.78
CA VAL A 170 -6.47 7.15 -11.45
C VAL A 170 -6.86 5.85 -12.14
N THR A 171 -7.69 5.01 -11.50
CA THR A 171 -8.09 3.73 -12.08
C THR A 171 -9.19 3.90 -13.13
N GLY A 172 -10.06 4.90 -12.99
CA GLY A 172 -11.21 5.13 -13.86
C GLY A 172 -12.34 4.10 -13.70
N PHE A 173 -12.23 3.18 -12.74
CA PHE A 173 -13.15 2.06 -12.53
C PHE A 173 -13.54 1.92 -11.06
N GLY A 174 -14.55 1.09 -10.80
CA GLY A 174 -15.07 0.86 -9.46
C GLY A 174 -15.85 2.05 -8.89
N ARG A 175 -16.39 1.84 -7.71
CA ARG A 175 -17.20 2.84 -7.00
C ARG A 175 -16.75 2.98 -5.55
N ILE A 176 -17.05 4.13 -4.95
CA ILE A 176 -16.82 4.34 -3.53
C ILE A 176 -18.14 4.12 -2.80
N ASP A 177 -18.18 3.11 -1.93
CA ASP A 177 -19.28 2.80 -1.02
C ASP A 177 -18.96 3.33 0.39
N GLY A 178 -20.00 3.67 1.16
CA GLY A 178 -19.91 4.13 2.56
C GLY A 178 -20.63 5.47 2.80
N PRO A 179 -20.52 6.05 4.02
CA PRO A 179 -19.83 5.47 5.17
C PRO A 179 -20.60 4.28 5.76
N THR A 180 -19.85 3.29 6.24
CA THR A 180 -20.36 2.24 7.12
C THR A 180 -19.66 2.36 8.48
N SER A 181 -20.42 2.22 9.56
CA SER A 181 -19.91 2.16 10.92
C SER A 181 -20.29 0.81 11.54
N GLY A 182 -19.40 0.22 12.34
CA GLY A 182 -19.59 -1.09 12.96
C GLY A 182 -18.62 -1.33 14.11
N GLU A 183 -18.59 -2.56 14.62
CA GLU A 183 -17.67 -2.92 15.71
C GLU A 183 -16.22 -2.71 15.31
N GLY A 184 -15.57 -1.69 15.90
CA GLY A 184 -14.15 -1.39 15.73
C GLY A 184 -13.79 -0.39 14.64
N TYR A 185 -14.76 0.17 13.90
CA TYR A 185 -14.49 1.21 12.90
C TYR A 185 -15.66 2.18 12.75
N GLU A 186 -15.33 3.47 12.69
CA GLU A 186 -16.27 4.55 12.43
C GLU A 186 -15.96 5.19 11.07
N ASN A 187 -17.01 5.49 10.30
CA ASN A 187 -16.91 6.18 9.02
C ASN A 187 -15.97 5.48 8.03
N ALA A 188 -16.12 4.17 7.88
CA ALA A 188 -15.38 3.38 6.91
C ALA A 188 -15.99 3.55 5.52
N TYR A 189 -15.14 3.96 4.58
CA TYR A 189 -15.41 4.00 3.15
C TYR A 189 -14.59 2.92 2.46
N LYS A 190 -15.08 2.43 1.33
CA LYS A 190 -14.35 1.49 0.50
C LYS A 190 -14.52 1.84 -0.96
N TRP A 191 -13.43 1.83 -1.70
CA TRP A 191 -13.50 1.62 -3.14
C TRP A 191 -13.76 0.13 -3.38
N ASP A 192 -14.76 -0.21 -4.19
CA ASP A 192 -15.20 -1.57 -4.53
C ASP A 192 -15.30 -1.70 -6.06
N ALA A 193 -14.58 -2.67 -6.62
CA ALA A 193 -14.65 -3.06 -8.01
C ALA A 193 -15.21 -4.48 -8.12
N GLY A 194 -16.21 -4.63 -9.00
CA GLY A 194 -16.72 -5.94 -9.42
C GLY A 194 -15.71 -6.67 -10.31
N ALA A 195 -16.08 -7.84 -10.84
CA ALA A 195 -15.17 -8.68 -11.60
C ALA A 195 -14.60 -7.99 -12.85
N ASP A 196 -15.46 -7.38 -13.69
CA ASP A 196 -15.03 -6.68 -14.91
C ASP A 196 -14.06 -5.52 -14.59
N ASP A 197 -14.44 -4.68 -13.63
CA ASP A 197 -13.59 -3.56 -13.18
C ASP A 197 -12.27 -4.07 -12.57
N THR A 198 -12.30 -5.15 -11.78
CA THR A 198 -11.11 -5.76 -11.20
C THR A 198 -10.12 -6.19 -12.28
N LEU A 199 -10.61 -6.85 -13.32
CA LEU A 199 -9.80 -7.33 -14.44
C LEU A 199 -9.26 -6.19 -15.32
N ARG A 200 -9.89 -5.01 -15.29
CA ARG A 200 -9.39 -3.80 -15.95
C ARG A 200 -8.38 -3.03 -15.10
N VAL A 201 -8.59 -2.99 -13.79
CA VAL A 201 -7.72 -2.25 -12.85
C VAL A 201 -6.40 -2.97 -12.63
N LEU A 202 -6.42 -4.29 -12.42
CA LEU A 202 -5.20 -5.03 -12.09
C LEU A 202 -4.08 -4.84 -13.14
N PRO A 203 -4.33 -4.94 -14.47
CA PRO A 203 -3.32 -4.64 -15.48
C PRO A 203 -2.73 -3.23 -15.40
N LEU A 204 -3.55 -2.23 -15.05
CA LEU A 204 -3.11 -0.83 -14.99
C LEU A 204 -2.07 -0.59 -13.89
N ILE A 205 -2.22 -1.28 -12.76
CA ILE A 205 -1.34 -1.14 -11.60
C ILE A 205 -0.30 -2.26 -11.50
N TRP A 206 -0.44 -3.32 -12.30
CA TRP A 206 0.41 -4.51 -12.26
C TRP A 206 1.91 -4.22 -12.25
N PRO A 207 2.45 -3.31 -13.10
CA PRO A 207 3.89 -3.07 -13.19
C PRO A 207 4.54 -2.68 -11.86
N TRP A 208 3.80 -2.01 -10.98
CA TRP A 208 4.28 -1.54 -9.67
C TRP A 208 3.78 -2.36 -8.49
N LEU A 209 2.75 -3.18 -8.71
CA LEU A 209 2.14 -4.02 -7.67
C LEU A 209 3.16 -5.00 -7.06
N GLY A 210 3.15 -5.15 -5.74
CA GLY A 210 4.06 -6.00 -5.01
C GLY A 210 3.78 -7.49 -5.24
N THR A 211 4.83 -8.31 -5.14
CA THR A 211 4.76 -9.76 -5.41
C THR A 211 3.66 -10.46 -4.61
N VAL A 212 3.47 -10.10 -3.34
CA VAL A 212 2.43 -10.70 -2.48
C VAL A 212 1.04 -10.46 -3.06
N LYS A 213 0.70 -9.23 -3.45
CA LYS A 213 -0.60 -8.91 -4.05
C LYS A 213 -0.77 -9.52 -5.44
N ARG A 214 0.31 -9.60 -6.23
CA ARG A 214 0.30 -10.30 -7.53
C ARG A 214 -0.05 -11.78 -7.37
N VAL A 215 0.61 -12.48 -6.44
CA VAL A 215 0.31 -13.89 -6.14
C VAL A 215 -1.12 -14.04 -5.65
N GLN A 216 -1.55 -13.23 -4.68
CA GLN A 216 -2.93 -13.25 -4.18
C GLN A 216 -3.97 -13.05 -5.29
N ALA A 217 -3.73 -12.10 -6.21
CA ALA A 217 -4.62 -11.85 -7.34
C ALA A 217 -4.67 -13.06 -8.29
N ILE A 218 -3.52 -13.63 -8.65
CA ILE A 218 -3.44 -14.82 -9.52
C ILE A 218 -4.16 -16.01 -8.87
N ASP A 219 -3.93 -16.27 -7.58
CA ASP A 219 -4.53 -17.41 -6.87
C ASP A 219 -6.06 -17.31 -6.85
N VAL A 220 -6.57 -16.11 -6.53
CA VAL A 220 -8.02 -15.85 -6.54
C VAL A 220 -8.60 -16.00 -7.94
N ILE A 221 -7.93 -15.46 -8.97
CA ILE A 221 -8.41 -15.54 -10.36
C ILE A 221 -8.39 -16.99 -10.85
N LYS A 222 -7.36 -17.78 -10.53
CA LYS A 222 -7.31 -19.22 -10.85
C LYS A 222 -8.39 -20.01 -10.12
N SER A 223 -8.76 -19.62 -8.91
CA SER A 223 -9.83 -20.27 -8.15
C SER A 223 -11.21 -20.14 -8.81
N VAL A 224 -11.41 -19.18 -9.71
CA VAL A 224 -12.67 -19.02 -10.46
C VAL A 224 -13.01 -20.29 -11.25
N ASP A 225 -12.01 -20.98 -11.81
CA ASP A 225 -12.21 -22.18 -12.62
C ASP A 225 -12.59 -23.43 -11.82
N THR A 226 -12.26 -23.44 -10.52
CA THR A 226 -12.61 -24.55 -9.64
C THR A 226 -14.08 -24.55 -9.24
N LEU A 227 -14.80 -23.44 -9.47
CA LEU A 227 -16.21 -23.27 -9.12
C LEU A 227 -17.12 -23.43 -10.34
N PRO A 228 -17.93 -24.52 -10.42
CA PRO A 228 -18.81 -24.77 -11.57
C PRO A 228 -19.79 -23.64 -11.87
N VAL A 229 -20.24 -22.92 -10.83
CA VAL A 229 -21.17 -21.79 -10.96
C VAL A 229 -20.57 -20.59 -11.69
N LEU A 230 -19.25 -20.41 -11.61
CA LEU A 230 -18.56 -19.30 -12.28
C LEU A 230 -18.13 -19.64 -13.72
N ARG A 231 -18.21 -20.92 -14.12
CA ARG A 231 -17.86 -21.36 -15.48
C ARG A 231 -18.69 -20.70 -16.58
N ARG A 232 -19.89 -20.20 -16.23
CA ARG A 232 -20.83 -19.57 -17.18
C ARG A 232 -20.80 -18.05 -17.14
N HIS A 233 -19.92 -17.44 -16.34
CA HIS A 233 -19.92 -15.98 -16.17
C HIS A 233 -19.17 -15.28 -17.32
N PRO A 234 -19.71 -14.19 -17.92
CA PRO A 234 -19.09 -13.54 -19.08
C PRO A 234 -17.63 -13.10 -18.92
N TRP A 235 -17.22 -12.67 -17.72
CA TRP A 235 -15.86 -12.21 -17.44
C TRP A 235 -14.84 -13.34 -17.24
N ARG A 236 -15.26 -14.61 -17.29
CA ARG A 236 -14.38 -15.76 -17.06
C ARG A 236 -13.23 -15.81 -18.05
N ASP A 237 -13.51 -15.65 -19.34
CA ASP A 237 -12.48 -15.78 -20.36
C ASP A 237 -11.41 -14.69 -20.22
N GLU A 238 -11.82 -13.50 -19.78
CA GLU A 238 -10.90 -12.41 -19.44
C GLU A 238 -10.06 -12.73 -18.20
N ALA A 239 -10.66 -13.32 -17.16
CA ALA A 239 -9.95 -13.83 -15.99
C ALA A 239 -8.90 -14.90 -16.36
N GLN A 240 -9.22 -15.81 -17.27
CA GLN A 240 -8.28 -16.82 -17.75
C GLN A 240 -7.13 -16.20 -18.54
N ARG A 241 -7.41 -15.27 -19.47
CA ARG A 241 -6.37 -14.53 -20.21
C ARG A 241 -5.45 -13.77 -19.26
N PHE A 242 -6.01 -13.11 -18.26
CA PHE A 242 -5.24 -12.41 -17.23
C PHE A 242 -4.30 -13.39 -16.50
N ALA A 243 -4.83 -14.51 -15.99
CA ALA A 243 -4.04 -15.48 -15.26
C ALA A 243 -2.91 -16.08 -16.11
N GLN A 244 -3.17 -16.35 -17.39
CA GLN A 244 -2.16 -16.83 -18.33
C GLN A 244 -1.05 -15.80 -18.53
N GLN A 245 -1.41 -14.57 -18.90
CA GLN A 245 -0.48 -13.47 -19.17
C GLN A 245 0.45 -13.19 -17.97
N TYR A 246 -0.10 -13.19 -16.75
CA TYR A 246 0.63 -12.71 -15.57
C TYR A 246 1.22 -13.83 -14.68
N SER A 247 0.85 -15.10 -14.90
CA SER A 247 1.53 -16.23 -14.26
C SER A 247 2.94 -16.43 -14.81
N GLU A 248 3.12 -16.24 -16.12
CA GLU A 248 4.42 -16.36 -16.79
C GLU A 248 5.41 -15.28 -16.33
N THR A 249 4.93 -14.06 -16.13
CA THR A 249 5.75 -12.94 -15.62
C THR A 249 6.14 -13.11 -14.15
N SER A 250 5.28 -13.72 -13.34
CA SER A 250 5.52 -13.89 -11.88
C SER A 250 6.50 -15.03 -11.57
N GLY A 251 6.65 -16.01 -12.46
CA GLY A 251 7.62 -17.10 -12.34
C GLY A 251 9.07 -16.69 -12.65
N ILE A 252 9.27 -15.63 -13.46
CA ILE A 252 10.61 -15.17 -13.86
C ILE A 252 11.31 -14.39 -12.74
N SER A 253 10.57 -13.76 -11.82
CA SER A 253 11.14 -12.97 -10.70
C SER A 253 11.51 -13.77 -9.45
N LEU A 254 11.43 -15.11 -9.47
CA LEU A 254 11.85 -15.96 -8.35
C LEU A 254 13.27 -16.55 -8.52
N ASN A 255 13.98 -16.20 -9.60
CA ASN A 255 15.33 -16.71 -9.92
C ASN A 255 16.40 -15.61 -10.02
N LEU A 256 16.29 -14.53 -9.25
CA LEU A 256 17.37 -13.54 -9.06
C LEU A 256 17.46 -13.10 -7.60
#